data_AF-A0A960YZH6-F1
#
_entry.id   AF-A0A960YZH6-F1
#
_cell.length_a   1.000
_cell.length_b   1.000
_cell.length_c   1.000
_cell.angle_alpha   90.00
_cell.angle_beta   90.00
_cell.angle_gamma   90.00
#
_symmetry.space_group_name_H-M   'P 1'
#
loop_
_entity.id
_entity.type
_entity.pdbx_description
1 polymer ?
#
loop_
_entity_poly.entity_id
_entity_poly.type
_entity_poly.pdbx_seq_one_letter_code
_entity_poly.pdbx_strand_id
1 'polypeptide(L)'
;MDLSEKRLNNWKISTDGKIWENTKVPSNILENDKYKDSETFFLKTKFDFIFNSDKQYSLRLGIISDKDIVYINNHIIGNSENFSSYLPGNYDKVRIYEIPSYLLQEKNNEIKIKIKRYFDYEAGILNEVPTIGESSSIHSKILHQEYLKILFLSIYAVISIFFLFLYIRGARDISYIYFFLASFSVILYQFLRTQLKYDLNFNFIFFKKVEYITLAIAIFLYANFIHSIFRKNKFKNPFKFFVNSLEKGKFKNFLLFFKYDSIQLLNIIYVLGFILYFKKQEIKEFDIINK
;
A
#
# COMPACT_ATOMS: atom_id res chain seq x y z
N MET A 1 -8.40 -17.92 -20.90
CA MET A 1 -9.46 -17.63 -19.93
C MET A 1 -9.41 -18.78 -18.93
N ASP A 2 -8.87 -18.53 -17.74
CA ASP A 2 -8.54 -19.59 -16.78
C ASP A 2 -9.85 -20.11 -16.15
N LEU A 3 -10.22 -21.35 -16.48
CA LEU A 3 -11.49 -21.99 -16.06
C LEU A 3 -11.48 -22.41 -14.58
N SER A 4 -10.39 -22.17 -13.86
CA SER A 4 -10.19 -22.56 -12.46
C SER A 4 -10.89 -21.65 -11.45
N GLU A 5 -11.23 -20.41 -11.83
CA GLU A 5 -11.83 -19.40 -10.96
C GLU A 5 -13.18 -18.90 -11.50
N LYS A 6 -14.21 -18.94 -10.66
CA LYS A 6 -15.52 -18.34 -10.94
C LYS A 6 -15.57 -16.91 -10.42
N ARG A 7 -15.86 -15.95 -11.30
CA ARG A 7 -16.14 -14.56 -10.92
C ARG A 7 -17.50 -14.44 -10.25
N LEU A 8 -17.54 -13.69 -9.16
CA LEU A 8 -18.76 -13.40 -8.42
C LEU A 8 -19.37 -12.09 -8.90
N ASN A 9 -20.64 -12.17 -9.34
CA ASN A 9 -21.39 -11.06 -9.91
C ASN A 9 -22.65 -10.77 -9.08
N ASN A 10 -23.51 -9.84 -9.51
CA ASN A 10 -24.81 -9.55 -8.91
C ASN A 10 -24.73 -9.17 -7.41
N TRP A 11 -23.80 -8.26 -7.11
CA TRP A 11 -23.59 -7.77 -5.76
C TRP A 11 -24.73 -6.86 -5.31
N LYS A 12 -25.04 -6.96 -4.02
CA LYS A 12 -25.95 -6.07 -3.33
C LYS A 12 -25.25 -5.39 -2.17
N ILE A 13 -25.63 -4.15 -1.89
CA ILE A 13 -25.13 -3.33 -0.80
C ILE A 13 -26.23 -2.98 0.19
N SER A 14 -25.86 -2.86 1.46
CA SER A 14 -26.72 -2.38 2.54
C SER A 14 -25.86 -1.67 3.59
N THR A 15 -26.39 -0.63 4.25
CA THR A 15 -25.72 0.04 5.39
C THR A 15 -26.21 -0.49 6.74
N ASP A 16 -27.46 -0.97 6.79
CA ASP A 16 -28.12 -1.49 8.00
C ASP A 16 -28.23 -3.03 8.03
N GLY A 17 -27.89 -3.70 6.94
CA GLY A 17 -28.01 -5.14 6.75
C GLY A 17 -29.45 -5.62 6.44
N LYS A 18 -30.41 -4.69 6.33
CA LYS A 18 -31.85 -4.98 6.12
C LYS A 18 -32.30 -4.59 4.71
N ILE A 19 -31.99 -3.37 4.27
CA ILE A 19 -32.39 -2.87 2.95
C ILE A 19 -31.23 -3.07 1.98
N TRP A 20 -31.48 -3.81 0.89
CA TRP A 20 -30.46 -4.21 -0.07
C TRP A 20 -30.69 -3.59 -1.44
N GLU A 21 -29.66 -2.96 -1.99
CA GLU A 21 -29.67 -2.32 -3.30
C GLU A 21 -28.62 -2.96 -4.20
N ASN A 22 -28.84 -2.99 -5.52
CA ASN A 22 -27.85 -3.54 -6.43
C ASN A 22 -26.62 -2.63 -6.49
N THR A 23 -25.44 -3.22 -6.49
CA THR A 23 -24.17 -2.49 -6.64
C THR A 23 -23.23 -3.24 -7.57
N LYS A 24 -22.22 -2.53 -8.07
CA LYS A 24 -21.11 -3.12 -8.83
C LYS A 24 -19.94 -3.36 -7.88
N VAL A 25 -19.12 -4.35 -8.20
CA VAL A 25 -17.88 -4.66 -7.49
C VAL A 25 -16.86 -5.12 -8.55
N PRO A 26 -15.61 -4.62 -8.54
CA PRO A 26 -15.06 -3.63 -7.61
C PRO A 26 -15.63 -2.22 -7.85
N SER A 27 -15.74 -1.44 -6.79
CA SER A 27 -16.11 -0.02 -6.86
C SER A 27 -15.85 0.67 -5.52
N ASN A 28 -15.57 1.96 -5.57
CA ASN A 28 -15.63 2.80 -4.38
C ASN A 28 -17.08 3.18 -4.06
N ILE A 29 -17.60 2.67 -2.95
CA ILE A 29 -18.98 2.88 -2.52
C ILE A 29 -19.27 4.36 -2.23
N LEU A 30 -18.27 5.13 -1.78
CA LEU A 30 -18.45 6.53 -1.38
C LEU A 30 -18.61 7.49 -2.56
N GLU A 31 -18.46 7.01 -3.80
CA GLU A 31 -18.83 7.79 -5.00
C GLU A 31 -20.33 8.10 -5.03
N ASN A 32 -21.14 7.30 -4.36
CA ASN A 32 -22.55 7.58 -4.15
C ASN A 32 -22.75 8.34 -2.83
N ASP A 33 -23.24 9.58 -2.94
CA ASP A 33 -23.46 10.49 -1.80
C ASP A 33 -24.32 9.89 -0.69
N LYS A 34 -25.23 8.96 -1.01
CA LYS A 34 -26.08 8.25 -0.05
C LYS A 34 -25.28 7.52 1.05
N TYR A 35 -24.04 7.13 0.75
CA TYR A 35 -23.24 6.24 1.61
C TYR A 35 -22.10 6.96 2.35
N LYS A 36 -21.90 8.27 2.14
CA LYS A 36 -20.77 9.03 2.70
C LYS A 36 -20.72 9.04 4.23
N ASP A 37 -21.90 9.17 4.86
CA ASP A 37 -22.01 9.26 6.32
C ASP A 37 -21.95 7.89 7.02
N SER A 38 -21.93 6.79 6.25
CA SER A 38 -21.89 5.44 6.80
C SER A 38 -20.46 4.99 7.06
N GLU A 39 -20.20 4.43 8.24
CA GLU A 39 -18.90 3.82 8.56
C GLU A 39 -18.83 2.33 8.20
N THR A 40 -19.97 1.66 8.22
CA THR A 40 -20.09 0.21 8.01
C THR A 40 -20.99 -0.10 6.83
N PHE A 41 -20.58 -1.07 6.03
CA PHE A 41 -21.27 -1.52 4.83
C PHE A 41 -21.40 -3.04 4.84
N PHE A 42 -22.45 -3.53 4.22
CA PHE A 42 -22.66 -4.95 3.97
C PHE A 42 -22.73 -5.16 2.47
N LEU A 43 -21.90 -6.06 1.97
CA LEU A 43 -21.98 -6.57 0.61
C LEU A 43 -22.49 -8.01 0.64
N LYS A 44 -23.27 -8.38 -0.37
CA LYS A 44 -23.83 -9.72 -0.49
C LYS A 44 -23.93 -10.14 -1.94
N THR A 45 -23.66 -11.41 -2.21
CA THR A 45 -23.92 -12.04 -3.51
C THR A 45 -24.36 -13.48 -3.32
N LYS A 46 -25.08 -14.02 -4.31
CA LYS A 46 -25.47 -15.43 -4.39
C LYS A 46 -24.86 -16.07 -5.63
N PHE A 47 -24.49 -17.33 -5.52
CA PHE A 47 -23.86 -18.06 -6.61
C PHE A 47 -24.06 -19.57 -6.47
N ASP A 48 -24.14 -20.24 -7.61
CA ASP A 48 -24.01 -21.70 -7.71
C ASP A 48 -22.54 -22.06 -7.90
N PHE A 49 -22.08 -23.19 -7.40
CA PHE A 49 -20.67 -23.58 -7.52
C PHE A 49 -20.53 -25.09 -7.51
N ILE A 50 -20.11 -25.65 -8.63
CA ILE A 50 -19.80 -27.07 -8.72
C ILE A 50 -18.38 -27.25 -8.19
N PHE A 51 -18.22 -28.12 -7.19
CA PHE A 51 -16.95 -28.34 -6.51
C PHE A 51 -16.68 -29.83 -6.33
N ASN A 52 -15.41 -30.17 -6.16
CA ASN A 52 -14.96 -31.51 -5.79
C ASN A 52 -14.63 -31.52 -4.29
N SER A 53 -15.25 -32.41 -3.52
CA SER A 53 -15.02 -32.53 -2.07
C SER A 53 -13.56 -32.80 -1.68
N ASP A 54 -12.77 -33.40 -2.57
CA ASP A 54 -11.37 -33.73 -2.34
C ASP A 54 -10.43 -32.52 -2.49
N LYS A 55 -10.96 -31.38 -2.94
CA LYS A 55 -10.20 -30.15 -3.17
C LYS A 55 -10.57 -29.07 -2.16
N GLN A 56 -9.58 -28.26 -1.81
CA GLN A 56 -9.76 -27.06 -0.98
C GLN A 56 -10.04 -25.85 -1.87
N TYR A 57 -11.01 -25.03 -1.47
CA TYR A 57 -11.43 -23.82 -2.19
C TYR A 57 -11.23 -22.57 -1.35
N SER A 58 -10.96 -21.45 -2.01
CA SER A 58 -10.80 -20.15 -1.37
C SER A 58 -11.59 -19.06 -2.10
N LEU A 59 -12.00 -18.06 -1.33
CA LEU A 59 -12.58 -16.80 -1.80
C LEU A 59 -11.49 -15.74 -1.85
N ARG A 60 -11.20 -15.22 -3.05
CA ARG A 60 -10.33 -14.06 -3.26
C ARG A 60 -11.21 -12.81 -3.39
N LEU A 61 -11.04 -11.85 -2.49
CA LEU A 61 -11.77 -10.57 -2.53
C LEU A 61 -10.91 -9.41 -3.04
N GLY A 62 -9.59 -9.58 -3.13
CA GLY A 62 -8.69 -8.48 -3.46
C GLY A 62 -8.49 -7.52 -2.28
N ILE A 63 -8.36 -6.23 -2.55
CA ILE A 63 -8.15 -5.19 -1.53
C ILE A 63 -9.49 -4.59 -1.09
N ILE A 64 -9.66 -4.46 0.23
CA ILE A 64 -10.86 -3.93 0.90
C ILE A 64 -10.46 -2.74 1.77
N SER A 65 -11.31 -1.71 1.80
CA SER A 65 -11.06 -0.36 2.36
C SER A 65 -11.01 -0.23 3.91
N ASP A 66 -10.95 -1.35 4.63
CA ASP A 66 -9.94 -1.56 5.68
C ASP A 66 -10.18 -2.90 6.38
N LYS A 67 -11.30 -3.01 7.10
CA LYS A 67 -11.63 -4.20 7.89
C LYS A 67 -12.86 -4.89 7.34
N ASP A 68 -12.83 -6.20 7.45
CA ASP A 68 -13.86 -7.06 6.91
C ASP A 68 -14.17 -8.25 7.83
N ILE A 69 -15.42 -8.71 7.80
CA ILE A 69 -15.84 -10.02 8.29
C ILE A 69 -16.58 -10.69 7.16
N VAL A 70 -16.17 -11.90 6.81
CA VAL A 70 -16.70 -12.64 5.67
C VAL A 70 -17.47 -13.85 6.16
N TYR A 71 -18.67 -13.99 5.61
CA TYR A 71 -19.59 -15.08 5.89
C TYR A 71 -19.87 -15.84 4.60
N ILE A 72 -19.93 -17.16 4.69
CA ILE A 72 -20.50 -18.03 3.67
C ILE A 72 -21.67 -18.80 4.30
N ASN A 73 -22.84 -18.77 3.67
CA ASN A 73 -24.04 -19.44 4.18
C ASN A 73 -24.29 -19.18 5.68
N ASN A 74 -24.10 -17.91 6.09
CA ASN A 74 -24.18 -17.41 7.48
C ASN A 74 -23.10 -17.88 8.48
N HIS A 75 -22.11 -18.66 8.06
CA HIS A 75 -20.96 -19.04 8.86
C HIS A 75 -19.76 -18.13 8.57
N ILE A 76 -19.04 -17.69 9.61
CA ILE A 76 -17.83 -16.88 9.45
C ILE A 76 -16.71 -17.77 8.88
N ILE A 77 -16.08 -17.31 7.79
CA ILE A 77 -14.91 -17.98 7.18
C ILE A 77 -13.63 -17.17 7.34
N GLY A 78 -13.73 -15.90 7.76
CA GLY A 78 -12.58 -15.09 8.06
C GLY A 78 -12.93 -13.66 8.44
N ASN A 79 -12.00 -13.00 9.11
CA ASN A 79 -12.16 -11.63 9.55
C ASN A 79 -10.80 -10.93 9.68
N SER A 80 -10.84 -9.62 9.53
CA SER A 80 -9.76 -8.75 9.97
C SER A 80 -9.67 -8.77 11.50
N GLU A 81 -8.44 -8.73 12.01
CA GLU A 81 -8.18 -8.58 13.45
C GLU A 81 -8.74 -7.24 13.97
N ASN A 82 -9.22 -7.23 15.22
CA ASN A 82 -9.69 -6.02 15.90
C ASN A 82 -10.70 -5.18 15.08
N PHE A 83 -11.75 -5.84 14.56
CA PHE A 83 -12.82 -5.20 13.78
C PHE A 83 -13.46 -3.99 14.48
N SER A 84 -13.56 -4.02 15.81
CA SER A 84 -14.11 -2.93 16.63
C SER A 84 -13.19 -1.70 16.71
N SER A 85 -11.88 -1.87 16.57
CA SER A 85 -10.91 -0.77 16.70
C SER A 85 -11.10 0.29 15.59
N TYR A 86 -10.78 1.54 15.91
CA TYR A 86 -10.72 2.67 14.97
C TYR A 86 -9.37 2.79 14.26
N LEU A 87 -8.37 2.02 14.67
CA LEU A 87 -7.05 2.02 14.04
C LEU A 87 -7.09 1.28 12.69
N PRO A 88 -6.32 1.75 11.68
CA PRO A 88 -6.26 1.09 10.39
C PRO A 88 -5.62 -0.29 10.53
N GLY A 89 -6.16 -1.27 9.82
CA GLY A 89 -5.77 -2.67 9.96
C GLY A 89 -5.07 -3.24 8.74
N ASN A 90 -5.71 -3.22 7.57
CA ASN A 90 -5.32 -4.07 6.45
C ASN A 90 -5.79 -3.51 5.09
N TYR A 91 -5.85 -2.18 4.94
CA TYR A 91 -6.37 -1.52 3.74
C TYR A 91 -5.56 -1.76 2.44
N ASP A 92 -4.35 -2.32 2.51
CA ASP A 92 -3.53 -2.70 1.34
C ASP A 92 -3.20 -4.20 1.27
N LYS A 93 -3.84 -5.02 2.12
CA LYS A 93 -3.70 -6.48 2.11
C LYS A 93 -4.69 -7.12 1.14
N VAL A 94 -4.21 -8.01 0.28
CA VAL A 94 -5.07 -8.85 -0.56
C VAL A 94 -5.75 -9.90 0.33
N ARG A 95 -7.09 -9.97 0.26
CA ARG A 95 -7.90 -10.90 1.04
C ARG A 95 -8.13 -12.20 0.30
N ILE A 96 -7.74 -13.29 0.95
CA ILE A 96 -8.03 -14.66 0.56
C ILE A 96 -8.53 -15.36 1.82
N TYR A 97 -9.66 -16.01 1.71
CA TYR A 97 -10.24 -16.80 2.80
C TYR A 97 -10.47 -18.22 2.32
N GLU A 98 -9.90 -19.19 3.02
CA GLU A 98 -10.21 -20.60 2.78
C GLU A 98 -11.67 -20.86 3.19
N ILE A 99 -12.38 -21.61 2.35
CA ILE A 99 -13.76 -21.98 2.59
C ILE A 99 -13.78 -23.44 3.05
N PRO A 100 -14.21 -23.74 4.28
CA PRO A 100 -14.40 -25.11 4.70
C PRO A 100 -15.38 -25.84 3.77
N SER A 101 -15.00 -27.01 3.26
CA SER A 101 -15.73 -27.73 2.21
C SER A 101 -17.17 -28.05 2.62
N TYR A 102 -17.42 -28.31 3.90
CA TYR A 102 -18.76 -28.59 4.45
C TYR A 102 -19.72 -27.39 4.41
N LEU A 103 -19.21 -26.17 4.22
CA LEU A 103 -20.03 -24.97 4.09
C LEU A 103 -20.47 -24.70 2.65
N LEU A 104 -19.82 -25.32 1.66
CA LEU A 104 -20.16 -25.16 0.24
C LEU A 104 -21.30 -26.09 -0.15
N GLN A 105 -22.21 -25.54 -0.96
CA GLN A 105 -23.33 -26.26 -1.58
C GLN A 105 -23.21 -26.15 -3.10
N GLU A 106 -23.81 -27.05 -3.86
CA GLU A 106 -23.75 -26.93 -5.33
C GLU A 106 -24.54 -25.72 -5.86
N LYS A 107 -25.61 -25.36 -5.15
CA LYS A 107 -26.53 -24.29 -5.53
C LYS A 107 -26.83 -23.37 -4.36
N ASN A 108 -27.24 -22.14 -4.67
CA ASN A 108 -27.77 -21.17 -3.71
C ASN A 108 -26.81 -20.77 -2.57
N ASN A 109 -25.50 -20.83 -2.80
CA ASN A 109 -24.56 -20.28 -1.82
C ASN A 109 -24.73 -18.77 -1.71
N GLU A 110 -24.49 -18.25 -0.53
CA GLU A 110 -24.50 -16.82 -0.23
C GLU A 110 -23.19 -16.40 0.43
N ILE A 111 -22.54 -15.39 -0.13
CA ILE A 111 -21.46 -14.68 0.53
C ILE A 111 -22.03 -13.37 1.07
N LYS A 112 -21.74 -13.08 2.34
CA LYS A 112 -21.98 -11.77 2.96
C LYS A 112 -20.66 -11.25 3.51
N ILE A 113 -20.38 -9.98 3.28
CA ILE A 113 -19.16 -9.30 3.74
C ILE A 113 -19.60 -8.07 4.51
N LYS A 114 -19.19 -7.97 5.77
CA LYS A 114 -19.33 -6.75 6.56
C LYS A 114 -18.01 -5.99 6.47
N ILE A 115 -18.05 -4.75 5.99
CA ILE A 115 -16.88 -3.90 5.78
C ILE A 115 -16.99 -2.69 6.72
N LYS A 116 -15.91 -2.34 7.39
CA LYS A 116 -15.76 -1.08 8.12
C LYS A 116 -14.66 -0.27 7.46
N ARG A 117 -14.99 0.95 7.02
CA ARG A 117 -14.01 1.86 6.40
C ARG A 117 -13.13 2.51 7.45
N TYR A 118 -11.91 2.84 7.06
CA TYR A 118 -11.02 3.72 7.83
C TYR A 118 -10.92 5.12 7.22
N PHE A 119 -10.86 5.21 5.89
CA PHE A 119 -10.71 6.48 5.19
C PHE A 119 -12.07 7.11 4.85
N ASP A 120 -12.10 8.43 4.69
CA ASP A 120 -13.30 9.19 4.29
C ASP A 120 -13.53 9.24 2.78
N TYR A 121 -12.55 8.83 1.99
CA TYR A 121 -12.60 8.89 0.54
C TYR A 121 -12.77 7.52 -0.14
N GLU A 122 -12.72 6.42 0.61
CA GLU A 122 -12.91 5.08 0.06
C GLU A 122 -13.71 4.16 1.00
N ALA A 123 -14.53 3.29 0.39
CA ALA A 123 -15.17 2.17 1.05
C ALA A 123 -15.49 1.06 0.04
N GLY A 124 -15.47 -0.20 0.49
CA GLY A 124 -15.84 -1.36 -0.32
C GLY A 124 -14.64 -2.19 -0.80
N ILE A 125 -14.85 -2.92 -1.89
CA ILE A 125 -13.85 -3.75 -2.58
C ILE A 125 -13.37 -2.94 -3.79
N LEU A 126 -12.10 -2.54 -3.80
CA LEU A 126 -11.64 -1.42 -4.65
C LEU A 126 -10.97 -1.86 -5.95
N ASN A 127 -10.17 -2.94 -5.91
CA ASN A 127 -9.18 -3.18 -6.98
C ASN A 127 -9.49 -4.39 -7.86
N GLU A 128 -10.13 -5.44 -7.33
CA GLU A 128 -10.28 -6.71 -8.04
C GLU A 128 -11.72 -7.22 -7.98
N VAL A 129 -12.13 -7.92 -9.04
CA VAL A 129 -13.41 -8.65 -9.06
C VAL A 129 -13.26 -9.87 -8.14
N PRO A 130 -14.13 -10.04 -7.13
CA PRO A 130 -14.08 -11.20 -6.28
C PRO A 130 -14.25 -12.51 -7.06
N THR A 131 -13.42 -13.50 -6.72
CA THR A 131 -13.44 -14.83 -7.34
C THR A 131 -13.45 -15.93 -6.30
N ILE A 132 -14.05 -17.06 -6.65
CA ILE A 132 -13.96 -18.32 -5.91
C ILE A 132 -13.32 -19.37 -6.81
N GLY A 133 -12.38 -20.15 -6.27
CA GLY A 133 -11.64 -21.14 -7.03
C GLY A 133 -10.83 -22.06 -6.13
N GLU A 134 -10.14 -23.02 -6.73
CA GLU A 134 -9.27 -23.95 -6.00
C GLU A 134 -8.15 -23.16 -5.29
N SER A 135 -7.93 -23.45 -4.00
CA SER A 135 -6.98 -22.70 -3.17
C SER A 135 -5.56 -22.75 -3.74
N SER A 136 -5.12 -23.91 -4.22
CA SER A 136 -3.82 -24.11 -4.87
C SER A 136 -3.59 -23.16 -6.06
N SER A 137 -4.63 -22.96 -6.87
CA SER A 137 -4.60 -22.09 -8.05
C SER A 137 -4.60 -20.60 -7.66
N ILE A 138 -5.40 -20.22 -6.65
CA ILE A 138 -5.45 -18.83 -6.15
C ILE A 138 -4.10 -18.42 -5.53
N HIS A 139 -3.53 -19.28 -4.68
CA HIS A 139 -2.26 -18.98 -4.00
C HIS A 139 -1.08 -18.95 -4.98
N SER A 140 -0.99 -19.92 -5.91
CA SER A 140 0.08 -19.95 -6.91
C SER A 140 0.08 -18.72 -7.82
N LYS A 141 -1.09 -18.21 -8.19
CA LYS A 141 -1.25 -16.98 -8.98
C LYS A 141 -0.74 -15.75 -8.24
N ILE A 142 -1.00 -15.64 -6.94
CA ILE A 142 -0.51 -14.52 -6.11
C ILE A 142 1.00 -14.61 -5.95
N LEU A 143 1.54 -15.81 -5.70
CA LEU A 143 2.99 -16.02 -5.68
C LEU A 143 3.64 -15.61 -7.01
N HIS A 144 3.04 -15.95 -8.16
CA HIS A 144 3.53 -15.51 -9.47
C HIS A 144 3.49 -13.98 -9.64
N GLN A 145 2.43 -13.32 -9.15
CA GLN A 145 2.33 -11.86 -9.19
C GLN A 145 3.39 -11.16 -8.31
N GLU A 146 3.73 -11.76 -7.16
CA GLU A 146 4.76 -11.22 -6.27
C GLU A 146 6.19 -11.57 -6.75
N TYR A 147 6.39 -12.68 -7.47
CA TYR A 147 7.71 -13.12 -7.95
C TYR A 147 8.43 -12.08 -8.80
N LEU A 148 7.72 -11.41 -9.72
CA LEU A 148 8.30 -10.35 -10.54
C LEU A 148 8.84 -9.20 -9.67
N LYS A 149 8.12 -8.84 -8.60
CA LYS A 149 8.57 -7.80 -7.67
C LYS A 149 9.86 -8.24 -6.98
N ILE A 150 9.89 -9.47 -6.44
CA ILE A 150 11.08 -10.02 -5.77
C ILE A 150 12.28 -10.09 -6.73
N LEU A 151 12.05 -10.48 -7.98
CA LEU A 151 13.08 -10.53 -9.01
C LEU A 151 13.66 -9.13 -9.28
N PHE A 152 12.83 -8.10 -9.41
CA PHE A 152 13.33 -6.73 -9.54
C PHE A 152 14.10 -6.30 -8.28
N LEU A 153 13.59 -6.62 -7.09
CA LEU A 153 14.27 -6.33 -5.82
C LEU A 153 15.66 -6.98 -5.75
N SER A 154 15.82 -8.23 -6.21
CA SER A 154 17.12 -8.92 -6.18
C SER A 154 18.13 -8.27 -7.14
N ILE A 155 17.69 -7.85 -8.33
CA ILE A 155 18.52 -7.10 -9.27
C ILE A 155 19.00 -5.78 -8.65
N TYR A 156 18.08 -5.00 -8.06
CA TYR A 156 18.45 -3.77 -7.35
C TYR A 156 19.39 -4.04 -6.18
N ALA A 157 19.21 -5.15 -5.45
CA ALA A 157 20.08 -5.53 -4.34
C ALA A 157 21.50 -5.84 -4.81
N VAL A 158 21.68 -6.56 -5.92
CA VAL A 158 23.00 -6.82 -6.51
C VAL A 158 23.70 -5.52 -6.88
N ILE A 159 22.98 -4.60 -7.56
CA ILE A 159 23.52 -3.29 -7.92
C ILE A 159 23.91 -2.51 -6.65
N SER A 160 23.04 -2.47 -5.64
CA SER A 160 23.28 -1.78 -4.38
C SER A 160 24.55 -2.31 -3.68
N ILE A 161 24.64 -3.63 -3.52
CA ILE A 161 25.80 -4.31 -2.90
C ILE A 161 27.07 -4.07 -3.71
N PHE A 162 27.00 -4.04 -5.04
CA PHE A 162 28.15 -3.74 -5.88
C PHE A 162 28.74 -2.35 -5.60
N PHE A 163 27.91 -1.32 -5.42
CA PHE A 163 28.39 0.02 -5.05
C PHE A 163 28.97 0.07 -3.64
N LEU A 164 28.43 -0.70 -2.69
CA LEU A 164 29.04 -0.86 -1.37
C LEU A 164 30.42 -1.52 -1.48
N PHE A 165 30.55 -2.56 -2.31
CA PHE A 165 31.81 -3.23 -2.57
C PHE A 165 32.85 -2.28 -3.20
N LEU A 166 32.47 -1.46 -4.18
CA LEU A 166 33.36 -0.45 -4.77
C LEU A 166 33.85 0.58 -3.74
N TYR A 167 32.98 0.98 -2.81
CA TYR A 167 33.36 1.87 -1.72
C TYR A 167 34.41 1.23 -0.81
N ILE A 168 34.17 -0.01 -0.36
CA ILE A 168 35.07 -0.75 0.54
C ILE A 168 36.41 -1.04 -0.14
N ARG A 169 36.41 -1.44 -1.42
CA ARG A 169 37.61 -1.90 -2.15
C ARG A 169 38.54 -0.78 -2.60
N GLY A 170 38.25 0.48 -2.30
CA GLY A 170 39.29 1.52 -2.29
C GLY A 170 39.11 2.69 -3.24
N ALA A 171 37.98 2.80 -3.96
CA ALA A 171 37.67 4.08 -4.60
C ALA A 171 37.39 5.19 -3.55
N ARG A 172 36.88 4.79 -2.36
CA ARG A 172 36.49 5.65 -1.23
C ARG A 172 35.68 6.89 -1.64
N ASP A 173 34.98 6.78 -2.77
CA ASP A 173 34.14 7.84 -3.28
C ASP A 173 32.85 7.87 -2.47
N ILE A 174 32.57 9.00 -1.82
CA ILE A 174 31.37 9.15 -0.99
C ILE A 174 30.08 9.01 -1.82
N SER A 175 30.16 9.22 -3.14
CA SER A 175 29.04 8.97 -4.05
C SER A 175 28.61 7.50 -4.05
N TYR A 176 29.53 6.56 -3.87
CA TYR A 176 29.21 5.13 -3.87
C TYR A 176 28.44 4.72 -2.61
N ILE A 177 28.81 5.25 -1.43
CA ILE A 177 28.06 4.97 -0.19
C ILE A 177 26.68 5.62 -0.21
N TYR A 178 26.54 6.84 -0.73
CA TYR A 178 25.22 7.47 -0.87
C TYR A 178 24.33 6.72 -1.85
N PHE A 179 24.90 6.23 -2.96
CA PHE A 179 24.15 5.40 -3.91
C PHE A 179 23.70 4.08 -3.28
N PHE A 180 24.58 3.39 -2.56
CA PHE A 180 24.23 2.17 -1.82
C PHE A 180 23.06 2.43 -0.87
N LEU A 181 23.18 3.43 0.01
CA LEU A 181 22.14 3.74 0.99
C LEU A 181 20.81 4.14 0.33
N ALA A 182 20.86 4.97 -0.72
CA ALA A 182 19.67 5.39 -1.46
C ALA A 182 18.98 4.20 -2.14
N SER A 183 19.72 3.38 -2.88
CA SER A 183 19.18 2.19 -3.55
C SER A 183 18.66 1.16 -2.53
N PHE A 184 19.37 0.95 -1.41
CA PHE A 184 18.93 0.06 -0.34
C PHE A 184 17.62 0.54 0.29
N SER A 185 17.47 1.85 0.51
CA SER A 185 16.21 2.41 1.02
C SER A 185 15.04 2.20 0.05
N VAL A 186 15.27 2.26 -1.26
CA VAL A 186 14.24 1.92 -2.26
C VAL A 186 13.90 0.44 -2.22
N ILE A 187 14.88 -0.45 -2.10
CA ILE A 187 14.63 -1.89 -1.98
C ILE A 187 13.78 -2.17 -0.75
N LEU A 188 14.12 -1.57 0.40
CA LEU A 188 13.35 -1.72 1.63
C LEU A 188 11.92 -1.18 1.46
N TYR A 189 11.76 0.00 0.86
CA TYR A 189 10.44 0.57 0.56
C TYR A 189 9.61 -0.35 -0.34
N GLN A 190 10.21 -0.87 -1.41
CA GLN A 190 9.51 -1.76 -2.33
C GLN A 190 9.18 -3.12 -1.69
N PHE A 191 10.02 -3.62 -0.78
CA PHE A 191 9.70 -4.80 0.02
C PHE A 191 8.47 -4.57 0.89
N LEU A 192 8.42 -3.42 1.59
CA LEU A 192 7.27 -3.02 2.43
C LEU A 192 5.98 -2.78 1.62
N ARG A 193 6.07 -2.67 0.28
CA ARG A 193 4.94 -2.59 -0.64
C ARG A 193 4.43 -3.97 -1.10
N THR A 194 5.18 -5.05 -0.89
CA THR A 194 4.77 -6.42 -1.25
C THR A 194 3.74 -7.01 -0.28
N GLN A 195 3.10 -8.10 -0.68
CA GLN A 195 2.18 -8.85 0.20
C GLN A 195 2.93 -9.73 1.22
N LEU A 196 4.19 -10.08 0.95
CA LEU A 196 5.02 -10.94 1.80
C LEU A 196 5.23 -10.38 3.22
N LYS A 197 5.12 -9.06 3.39
CA LYS A 197 5.26 -8.42 4.70
C LYS A 197 4.24 -8.93 5.73
N TYR A 198 3.07 -9.39 5.28
CA TYR A 198 2.02 -9.88 6.18
C TYR A 198 2.34 -11.25 6.79
N ASP A 199 3.31 -11.98 6.23
CA ASP A 199 3.76 -13.27 6.78
C ASP A 199 4.75 -13.10 7.94
N LEU A 200 5.26 -11.88 8.16
CA LEU A 200 6.25 -11.57 9.20
C LEU A 200 5.66 -11.33 10.60
N ASN A 201 4.33 -11.49 10.79
CA ASN A 201 3.62 -11.37 12.07
C ASN A 201 3.84 -10.05 12.85
N PHE A 202 4.32 -8.97 12.21
CA PHE A 202 4.41 -7.65 12.83
C PHE A 202 3.10 -6.86 12.67
N ASN A 203 2.89 -5.88 13.56
CA ASN A 203 1.74 -5.00 13.49
C ASN A 203 1.72 -4.19 12.17
N PHE A 204 0.56 -4.12 11.53
CA PHE A 204 0.36 -3.36 10.31
C PHE A 204 0.79 -1.89 10.40
N ILE A 205 0.43 -1.21 11.49
CA ILE A 205 0.75 0.21 11.69
C ILE A 205 2.26 0.40 11.77
N PHE A 206 2.98 -0.56 12.37
CA PHE A 206 4.43 -0.53 12.42
C PHE A 206 5.02 -0.58 11.00
N PHE A 207 4.56 -1.50 10.15
CA PHE A 207 5.01 -1.55 8.75
C PHE A 207 4.73 -0.26 7.99
N LYS A 208 3.56 0.37 8.20
CA LYS A 208 3.25 1.66 7.56
C LYS A 208 4.15 2.79 8.05
N LYS A 209 4.43 2.86 9.35
CA LYS A 209 5.40 3.82 9.89
C LYS A 209 6.79 3.63 9.25
N VAL A 210 7.27 2.39 9.16
CA VAL A 210 8.56 2.08 8.52
C VAL A 210 8.54 2.40 7.02
N GLU A 211 7.45 2.11 6.31
CA GLU A 211 7.29 2.41 4.87
C GLU A 211 7.45 3.90 4.60
N TYR A 212 6.73 4.76 5.33
CA TYR A 212 6.81 6.22 5.13
C TYR A 212 8.15 6.81 5.59
N ILE A 213 8.74 6.33 6.69
CA ILE A 213 10.06 6.77 7.15
C ILE A 213 11.12 6.42 6.11
N THR A 214 11.07 5.19 5.57
CA THR A 214 12.01 4.73 4.54
C THR A 214 11.90 5.60 3.29
N LEU A 215 10.69 5.94 2.86
CA LEU A 215 10.46 6.84 1.72
C LEU A 215 11.05 8.24 1.95
N ALA A 216 10.84 8.81 3.14
CA ALA A 216 11.40 10.12 3.49
C ALA A 216 12.94 10.13 3.51
N ILE A 217 13.54 9.07 4.07
CA ILE A 217 15.00 8.88 4.10
C ILE A 217 15.54 8.71 2.69
N ALA A 218 14.86 7.94 1.83
CA ALA A 218 15.26 7.70 0.44
C ALA A 218 15.46 9.02 -0.32
N ILE A 219 14.50 9.95 -0.21
CA ILE A 219 14.58 11.27 -0.86
C ILE A 219 15.84 12.03 -0.43
N PHE A 220 16.15 12.05 0.87
CA PHE A 220 17.34 12.71 1.40
C PHE A 220 18.64 12.06 0.91
N LEU A 221 18.69 10.73 0.89
CA LEU A 221 19.85 9.97 0.41
C LEU A 221 20.10 10.17 -1.09
N TYR A 222 19.04 10.19 -1.90
CA TYR A 222 19.15 10.51 -3.33
C TYR A 222 19.63 11.94 -3.56
N ALA A 223 19.14 12.90 -2.77
CA ALA A 223 19.64 14.27 -2.86
C ALA A 223 21.15 14.31 -2.57
N ASN A 224 21.61 13.68 -1.49
CA ASN A 224 23.04 13.64 -1.17
C ASN A 224 23.88 12.89 -2.20
N PHE A 225 23.34 11.83 -2.80
CA PHE A 225 23.97 11.14 -3.92
C PHE A 225 24.19 12.10 -5.10
N ILE A 226 23.15 12.80 -5.54
CA ILE A 226 23.23 13.81 -6.61
C ILE A 226 24.25 14.88 -6.23
N HIS A 227 24.17 15.42 -5.00
CA HIS A 227 25.13 16.41 -4.51
C HIS A 227 26.58 15.93 -4.63
N SER A 228 26.83 14.69 -4.24
CA SER A 228 28.19 14.13 -4.22
C SER A 228 28.78 13.98 -5.61
N ILE A 229 27.97 13.62 -6.62
CA ILE A 229 28.41 13.57 -8.03
C ILE A 229 28.75 14.99 -8.50
N PHE A 230 27.84 15.94 -8.29
CA PHE A 230 28.02 17.31 -8.79
C PHE A 230 29.09 18.09 -8.03
N ARG A 231 29.43 17.73 -6.78
CA ARG A 231 30.52 18.36 -6.02
C ARG A 231 31.89 18.13 -6.68
N LYS A 232 32.04 17.06 -7.47
CA LYS A 232 33.25 16.79 -8.25
C LYS A 232 33.35 17.64 -9.52
N ASN A 233 32.23 18.13 -10.05
CA ASN A 233 32.20 19.09 -11.14
C ASN A 233 32.13 20.52 -10.57
N LYS A 234 32.86 21.48 -11.15
CA LYS A 234 32.88 22.89 -10.70
C LYS A 234 31.55 23.65 -10.91
N PHE A 235 30.40 22.98 -10.94
CA PHE A 235 29.09 23.63 -10.94
C PHE A 235 28.73 24.07 -9.51
N LYS A 236 29.16 25.27 -9.16
CA LYS A 236 28.75 25.96 -7.93
C LYS A 236 27.28 26.42 -8.08
N ASN A 237 26.42 25.98 -7.15
CA ASN A 237 25.54 26.85 -6.34
C ASN A 237 24.02 26.62 -6.16
N PRO A 238 23.27 25.76 -6.88
CA PRO A 238 21.88 25.51 -6.47
C PRO A 238 21.76 24.35 -5.47
N PHE A 239 22.46 23.23 -5.73
CA PHE A 239 22.27 21.99 -4.98
C PHE A 239 22.87 22.01 -3.57
N LYS A 240 24.01 22.70 -3.40
CA LYS A 240 24.69 22.86 -2.09
C LYS A 240 23.87 23.70 -1.11
N PHE A 241 23.07 24.64 -1.62
CA PHE A 241 22.14 25.45 -0.83
C PHE A 241 20.94 24.61 -0.35
N PHE A 242 20.40 23.75 -1.22
CA PHE A 242 19.28 22.85 -0.91
C PHE A 242 19.64 21.85 0.21
N VAL A 243 20.80 21.18 0.10
CA VAL A 243 21.27 20.20 1.11
C VAL A 243 21.57 20.87 2.46
N ASN A 244 22.29 22.00 2.48
CA ASN A 244 22.58 22.73 3.72
C ASN A 244 21.32 23.25 4.44
N SER A 245 20.25 23.52 3.68
CA SER A 245 18.98 23.97 4.25
C SER A 245 18.17 22.82 4.87
N LEU A 246 18.31 21.60 4.34
CA LEU A 246 17.71 20.39 4.91
C LEU A 246 18.45 19.93 6.19
N GLU A 247 19.79 19.97 6.18
CA GLU A 247 20.61 19.51 7.31
C GLU A 247 20.50 20.42 8.56
N LYS A 248 20.47 21.75 8.38
CA LYS A 248 20.47 22.69 9.51
C LYS A 248 19.12 22.87 10.20
N GLY A 249 18.01 22.53 9.53
CA GLY A 249 16.67 22.89 10.01
C GLY A 249 15.88 21.82 10.75
N LYS A 250 16.20 20.52 10.63
CA LYS A 250 15.16 19.47 10.88
C LYS A 250 15.55 18.23 11.69
N PHE A 251 16.82 17.98 12.02
CA PHE A 251 17.17 16.73 12.73
C PHE A 251 16.59 16.67 14.18
N LYS A 252 16.45 17.82 14.85
CA LYS A 252 15.88 17.89 16.22
C LYS A 252 14.35 17.72 16.24
N ASN A 253 13.65 18.14 15.18
CA ASN A 253 12.20 17.96 15.05
C ASN A 253 11.82 16.55 14.57
N PHE A 254 12.75 15.83 13.92
CA PHE A 254 12.58 14.42 13.55
C PHE A 254 12.51 13.50 14.78
N LEU A 255 13.21 13.81 15.88
CA LEU A 255 13.11 13.06 17.14
C LEU A 255 11.78 13.28 17.89
N LEU A 256 11.16 14.45 17.75
CA LEU A 256 9.82 14.75 18.30
C LEU A 256 8.69 14.01 17.56
N PHE A 257 8.98 13.41 16.39
CA PHE A 257 8.04 12.66 15.55
C PHE A 257 7.57 11.33 16.17
N PHE A 258 8.30 10.78 17.14
CA PHE A 258 7.93 9.51 17.79
C PHE A 258 6.67 9.58 18.68
N LYS A 259 6.08 10.76 18.88
CA LYS A 259 4.99 10.98 19.86
C LYS A 259 3.60 11.26 19.27
N TYR A 260 3.42 11.35 17.95
CA TYR A 260 2.11 11.74 17.36
C TYR A 260 1.57 10.73 16.34
N ASP A 261 0.31 10.34 16.52
CA ASP A 261 -0.39 9.25 15.82
C ASP A 261 -1.15 9.66 14.53
N SER A 262 -0.98 10.88 14.02
CA SER A 262 -1.77 11.36 12.87
C SER A 262 -0.94 11.46 11.58
N ILE A 263 -1.11 10.44 10.71
CA ILE A 263 -0.37 10.23 9.45
C ILE A 263 -0.70 11.24 8.32
N GLN A 264 -1.57 12.24 8.53
CA GLN A 264 -2.03 13.13 7.45
C GLN A 264 -1.35 14.52 7.38
N LEU A 265 -0.65 14.96 8.43
CA LEU A 265 -0.02 16.30 8.47
C LEU A 265 1.36 16.38 7.79
N LEU A 266 2.03 15.24 7.59
CA LEU A 266 3.42 15.24 7.10
C LEU A 266 3.52 15.57 5.60
N ASN A 267 2.59 15.08 4.78
CA ASN A 267 2.63 15.30 3.33
C ASN A 267 2.26 16.73 2.95
N ILE A 268 1.34 17.37 3.69
CA ILE A 268 0.91 18.75 3.46
C ILE A 268 2.05 19.73 3.78
N ILE A 269 2.85 19.49 4.83
CA ILE A 269 3.98 20.35 5.19
C ILE A 269 5.13 20.23 4.19
N TYR A 270 5.38 19.04 3.64
CA TYR A 270 6.41 18.86 2.61
C TYR A 270 6.00 19.46 1.25
N VAL A 271 4.73 19.35 0.86
CA VAL A 271 4.20 19.92 -0.39
C VAL A 271 4.02 21.44 -0.30
N LEU A 272 3.50 21.97 0.82
CA LEU A 272 3.40 23.43 1.04
C LEU A 272 4.78 24.10 1.15
N GLY A 273 5.75 23.41 1.76
CA GLY A 273 7.14 23.87 1.78
C GLY A 273 7.77 23.94 0.38
N PHE A 274 7.33 23.06 -0.54
CA PHE A 274 7.80 23.02 -1.92
C PHE A 274 7.13 24.10 -2.80
N ILE A 275 5.82 24.31 -2.62
CA ILE A 275 5.02 25.32 -3.36
C ILE A 275 5.42 26.76 -2.96
N LEU A 276 5.62 27.03 -1.66
CA LEU A 276 6.03 28.35 -1.18
C LEU A 276 7.48 28.71 -1.57
N TYR A 277 8.31 27.71 -1.83
CA TYR A 277 9.68 27.91 -2.31
C TYR A 277 9.72 28.36 -3.77
N PHE A 278 8.90 27.75 -4.65
CA PHE A 278 8.79 28.15 -6.05
C PHE A 278 8.14 29.53 -6.26
N LYS A 279 7.06 29.84 -5.51
CA LYS A 279 6.38 31.15 -5.61
C LYS A 279 7.27 32.32 -5.20
N LYS A 280 8.27 32.08 -4.35
CA LYS A 280 9.26 33.09 -3.94
C LYS A 280 10.43 33.24 -4.93
N GLN A 281 10.61 32.29 -5.85
CA GLN A 281 11.58 32.38 -6.95
C GLN A 281 11.01 33.16 -8.16
N GLU A 282 9.73 32.96 -8.52
CA GLU A 282 9.07 33.77 -9.58
C GLU A 282 9.07 35.27 -9.26
N ILE A 283 8.86 35.65 -8.00
CA ILE A 283 8.84 37.07 -7.58
C ILE A 283 10.23 37.72 -7.66
N LYS A 284 11.31 36.92 -7.56
CA LYS A 284 12.69 37.45 -7.63
C LYS A 284 13.25 37.54 -9.05
N GLU A 285 12.76 36.74 -9.99
CA GLU A 285 13.13 36.88 -11.41
C GLU A 285 12.44 38.09 -12.06
N PHE A 286 11.25 38.49 -11.58
CA PHE A 286 10.54 39.69 -12.04
C PHE A 286 11.25 41.01 -11.66
N ASP A 287 11.96 41.05 -10.53
CA ASP A 287 12.71 42.23 -10.07
C ASP A 287 14.08 42.41 -10.73
N ILE A 288 14.58 41.38 -11.44
CA ILE A 288 15.88 41.42 -12.16
C ILE A 288 15.68 41.83 -13.62
N ILE A 289 14.46 41.75 -14.15
CA ILE A 289 14.13 42.15 -15.54
C ILE A 289 13.71 43.63 -15.64
N ASN A 290 13.39 44.30 -14.51
CA ASN A 290 12.98 45.70 -14.45
C ASN A 290 14.03 46.65 -13.82
N LYS A 291 15.32 46.33 -13.93
CA LYS A 291 16.45 47.22 -13.65
C LYS A 291 17.41 47.22 -14.81
#